data_AF-A0A5E5P9S1-F1
#
_entry.id   AF-A0A5E5P9S1-F1
#
_cell.length_a   1.000
_cell.length_b   1.000
_cell.length_c   1.000
_cell.angle_alpha   90.00
_cell.angle_beta   90.00
_cell.angle_gamma   90.00
#
_symmetry.space_group_name_H-M   'P 1'
#
loop_
_entity.id
_entity.type
_entity.pdbx_description
1 polymer ?
#
loop_
_entity_poly.entity_id
_entity_poly.type
_entity_poly.pdbx_seq_one_letter_code
_entity_poly.pdbx_strand_id
1 'polypeptide(L)'
;MKVVFKISLAVLLGLFPLLARCEISDNDLRKLFIITGASGDEKYGGVVLFKSHFDKNKTACAYKKSHPETTIFIDQEGGSVVRIADAAPPSPAQARTMRDADFYEAVKKSAKKLKSACIDVNLAPVVEVNADPSRAYGAVPEEAIPKARAFSQAMQSEGIKTVLKHFPGWNEHCTEVKELNSIKLKVRPQSEAHRCSVREDERYLFTEKVKVFSKVPSNAWMVSNTVIPELGPYPSSMNPVIHDFARGDIGYKGLLISDALWEIEASPKAVVMALKVVDWVMVGYAADVEAAIPYIREALKRGLITESELQAKLRRIAAFKEN
;
A
#
# COMPACT_ATOMS: atom_id res chain seq x y z
N MET A 1 -45.02 18.36 47.81
CA MET A 1 -45.29 17.81 46.46
C MET A 1 -43.98 17.31 45.85
N LYS A 2 -43.72 16.00 45.89
CA LYS A 2 -42.67 15.33 45.09
C LYS A 2 -43.39 14.46 44.08
N VAL A 3 -43.33 14.82 42.80
CA VAL A 3 -43.87 13.99 41.71
C VAL A 3 -42.77 13.02 41.29
N VAL A 4 -42.95 11.75 41.63
CA VAL A 4 -42.10 10.64 41.17
C VAL A 4 -42.72 10.14 39.86
N PHE A 5 -42.09 10.42 38.72
CA PHE A 5 -42.45 9.77 37.47
C PHE A 5 -41.88 8.36 37.45
N LYS A 6 -42.76 7.36 37.62
CA LYS A 6 -42.48 5.97 37.26
C LYS A 6 -42.36 5.89 35.73
N ILE A 7 -41.14 5.94 35.21
CA ILE A 7 -40.88 5.53 33.84
C ILE A 7 -40.89 4.00 33.84
N SER A 8 -41.86 3.42 33.15
CA SER A 8 -41.95 1.96 32.95
C SER A 8 -40.71 1.46 32.21
N LEU A 9 -40.08 0.41 32.76
CA LEU A 9 -38.91 -0.28 32.19
C LEU A 9 -39.16 -0.79 30.75
N ALA A 10 -40.42 -0.86 30.31
CA ALA A 10 -40.80 -1.24 28.95
C ALA A 10 -40.48 -0.18 27.88
N VAL A 11 -40.31 1.10 28.24
CA VAL A 11 -39.96 2.16 27.27
C VAL A 11 -38.45 2.19 26.97
N LEU A 12 -37.61 1.63 27.85
CA LEU A 12 -36.16 1.53 27.62
C LEU A 12 -35.75 0.37 26.70
N LEU A 13 -36.67 -0.55 26.39
CA LEU A 13 -36.42 -1.75 25.59
C LEU A 13 -36.94 -1.66 24.14
N GLY A 14 -37.54 -0.53 23.75
CA GLY A 14 -38.20 -0.36 22.44
C GLY A 14 -37.35 0.29 21.33
N LEU A 15 -36.08 0.59 21.56
CA LEU A 15 -35.21 1.32 20.61
C LEU A 15 -33.82 0.71 20.48
N PHE A 16 -33.71 -0.61 20.51
CA PHE A 16 -32.63 -1.26 19.78
C PHE A 16 -33.11 -1.43 18.34
N PRO A 17 -32.62 -0.63 17.36
CA PRO A 17 -32.71 -1.14 16.01
C PRO A 17 -32.03 -2.50 16.03
N LEU A 18 -32.67 -3.51 15.45
CA LEU A 18 -31.94 -4.66 14.93
C LEU A 18 -30.89 -4.07 13.98
N LEU A 19 -29.71 -3.74 14.51
CA LEU A 19 -28.50 -3.66 13.74
C LEU A 19 -28.35 -5.07 13.22
N ALA A 20 -28.85 -5.31 12.01
CA ALA A 20 -28.37 -6.41 11.20
C ALA A 20 -26.85 -6.28 11.23
N ARG A 21 -26.19 -7.11 12.05
CA ARG A 21 -24.75 -7.27 11.97
C ARG A 21 -24.54 -7.79 10.57
N CYS A 22 -24.15 -6.91 9.66
CA CYS A 22 -23.78 -7.28 8.32
C CYS A 22 -22.46 -8.04 8.46
N GLU A 23 -22.59 -9.36 8.66
CA GLU A 23 -21.45 -10.25 8.74
C GLU A 23 -20.61 -10.05 7.50
N ILE A 24 -19.31 -9.81 7.66
CA ILE A 24 -18.45 -9.53 6.51
C ILE A 24 -18.46 -10.74 5.58
N SER A 25 -18.82 -10.57 4.32
CA SER A 25 -18.90 -11.69 3.36
C SER A 25 -17.51 -12.08 2.84
N ASP A 26 -17.33 -13.28 2.28
CA ASP A 26 -16.05 -13.64 1.64
C ASP A 26 -15.75 -12.72 0.45
N ASN A 27 -16.78 -12.22 -0.25
CA ASN A 27 -16.57 -11.22 -1.30
C ASN A 27 -16.04 -9.90 -0.75
N ASP A 28 -16.44 -9.51 0.46
CA ASP A 28 -15.88 -8.35 1.12
C ASP A 28 -14.43 -8.59 1.56
N LEU A 29 -14.12 -9.80 2.04
CA LEU A 29 -12.72 -10.18 2.32
C LEU A 29 -11.84 -10.10 1.08
N ARG A 30 -12.32 -10.57 -0.08
CA ARG A 30 -11.58 -10.47 -1.37
C ARG A 30 -11.23 -9.03 -1.74
N LYS A 31 -12.10 -8.06 -1.44
CA LYS A 31 -11.85 -6.63 -1.73
C LYS A 31 -10.68 -6.03 -0.94
N LEU A 32 -10.20 -6.70 0.12
CA LEU A 32 -9.02 -6.31 0.89
C LEU A 32 -7.69 -6.71 0.22
N PHE A 33 -7.75 -7.36 -0.94
CA PHE A 33 -6.57 -7.87 -1.63
C PHE A 33 -6.30 -7.16 -2.95
N ILE A 34 -5.01 -7.01 -3.23
CA ILE A 34 -4.46 -6.71 -4.55
C ILE A 34 -3.74 -7.97 -5.02
N ILE A 35 -4.05 -8.43 -6.23
CA ILE A 35 -3.43 -9.61 -6.84
C ILE A 35 -2.61 -9.22 -8.08
N THR A 36 -1.83 -10.14 -8.64
CA THR A 36 -1.10 -9.89 -9.88
C THR A 36 -1.79 -10.48 -11.11
N GLY A 37 -1.73 -9.72 -12.21
CA GLY A 37 -2.23 -10.16 -13.50
C GLY A 37 -3.73 -9.92 -13.71
N ALA A 38 -4.18 -10.25 -14.92
CA ALA A 38 -5.54 -10.05 -15.40
C ALA A 38 -6.20 -11.42 -15.68
N SER A 39 -6.47 -12.22 -14.65
CA SER A 39 -7.31 -13.43 -14.77
C SER A 39 -8.80 -13.06 -14.75
N GLY A 40 -9.58 -13.79 -15.55
CA GLY A 40 -10.84 -13.31 -16.13
C GLY A 40 -12.10 -13.23 -15.25
N ASP A 41 -12.04 -13.39 -13.92
CA ASP A 41 -13.25 -13.52 -13.09
C ASP A 41 -13.18 -12.89 -11.69
N GLU A 42 -12.51 -11.76 -11.51
CA GLU A 42 -11.98 -11.44 -10.18
C GLU A 42 -12.65 -10.27 -9.43
N LYS A 43 -13.09 -10.61 -8.20
CA LYS A 43 -13.84 -9.79 -7.21
C LYS A 43 -12.91 -9.05 -6.22
N TYR A 44 -11.63 -8.89 -6.56
CA TYR A 44 -10.63 -8.35 -5.63
C TYR A 44 -10.59 -6.82 -5.63
N GLY A 45 -9.88 -6.25 -4.66
CA GLY A 45 -9.74 -4.81 -4.49
C GLY A 45 -9.04 -4.15 -5.67
N GLY A 46 -7.99 -4.81 -6.18
CA GLY A 46 -7.24 -4.37 -7.34
C GLY A 46 -6.34 -5.43 -7.97
N VAL A 47 -5.74 -5.08 -9.10
CA VAL A 47 -4.76 -5.90 -9.83
C VAL A 47 -3.52 -5.10 -10.17
N VAL A 48 -2.34 -5.69 -10.00
CA VAL A 48 -1.08 -5.12 -10.49
C VAL A 48 -0.75 -5.71 -11.86
N LEU A 49 -0.50 -4.84 -12.84
CA LEU A 49 -0.08 -5.23 -14.17
C LEU A 49 1.43 -5.03 -14.37
N PHE A 50 2.10 -6.11 -14.78
CA PHE A 50 3.49 -6.12 -15.22
C PHE A 50 3.65 -5.89 -16.73
N LYS A 51 4.89 -5.66 -17.19
CA LYS A 51 5.25 -5.43 -18.60
C LYS A 51 4.62 -6.44 -19.56
N SER A 52 4.66 -7.73 -19.21
CA SER A 52 4.10 -8.84 -20.01
C SER A 52 2.60 -8.72 -20.31
N HIS A 53 1.85 -7.90 -19.55
CA HIS A 53 0.42 -7.67 -19.76
C HIS A 53 0.13 -6.60 -20.82
N PHE A 54 1.14 -5.80 -21.22
CA PHE A 54 0.99 -4.72 -22.19
C PHE A 54 1.47 -5.12 -23.60
N ASP A 55 2.45 -6.01 -23.71
CA ASP A 55 3.05 -6.42 -24.99
C ASP A 55 2.10 -7.20 -25.93
N LYS A 56 0.95 -7.69 -25.44
CA LYS A 56 0.00 -8.54 -26.20
C LYS A 56 -1.28 -7.83 -26.68
N ASN A 57 -1.25 -6.51 -26.86
CA ASN A 57 -2.32 -5.69 -27.48
C ASN A 57 -3.71 -5.81 -26.82
N LYS A 58 -3.92 -5.11 -25.70
CA LYS A 58 -5.19 -4.89 -24.94
C LYS A 58 -5.31 -5.76 -23.69
N THR A 59 -5.04 -5.20 -22.51
CA THR A 59 -5.70 -5.75 -21.31
C THR A 59 -6.10 -4.70 -20.30
N ALA A 60 -5.31 -3.68 -19.95
CA ALA A 60 -5.72 -2.76 -18.88
C ALA A 60 -7.10 -2.12 -19.13
N CYS A 61 -7.31 -1.46 -20.28
CA CYS A 61 -8.63 -0.92 -20.64
C CYS A 61 -9.73 -1.99 -20.85
N ALA A 62 -9.39 -3.13 -21.46
CA ALA A 62 -10.36 -4.21 -21.69
C ALA A 62 -10.80 -4.85 -20.36
N TYR A 63 -9.85 -5.06 -19.46
CA TYR A 63 -10.02 -5.56 -18.11
C TYR A 63 -10.83 -4.58 -17.28
N LYS A 64 -10.49 -3.28 -17.31
CA LYS A 64 -11.27 -2.23 -16.64
C LYS A 64 -12.71 -2.20 -17.13
N LYS A 65 -12.93 -2.39 -18.43
CA LYS A 65 -14.29 -2.45 -19.01
C LYS A 65 -15.10 -3.63 -18.46
N SER A 66 -14.48 -4.79 -18.29
CA SER A 66 -15.13 -5.98 -17.72
C SER A 66 -15.23 -5.94 -16.19
N HIS A 67 -14.34 -5.19 -15.53
CA HIS A 67 -14.21 -5.11 -14.07
C HIS A 67 -14.09 -3.63 -13.62
N PRO A 68 -15.16 -2.83 -13.77
CA PRO A 68 -15.12 -1.38 -13.53
C PRO A 68 -14.74 -1.03 -12.09
N GLU A 69 -15.13 -1.89 -11.14
CA GLU A 69 -14.87 -1.72 -9.71
C GLU A 69 -13.43 -2.09 -9.31
N THR A 70 -12.67 -2.79 -10.15
CA THR A 70 -11.31 -3.22 -9.83
C THR A 70 -10.33 -2.08 -10.11
N THR A 71 -9.47 -1.79 -9.13
CA THR A 71 -8.40 -0.81 -9.29
C THR A 71 -7.21 -1.40 -10.03
N ILE A 72 -6.77 -0.76 -11.11
CA ILE A 72 -5.62 -1.20 -11.90
C ILE A 72 -4.37 -0.44 -11.48
N PHE A 73 -3.42 -1.17 -10.92
CA PHE A 73 -2.12 -0.69 -10.49
C PHE A 73 -1.06 -0.98 -11.55
N ILE A 74 -0.09 -0.08 -11.62
CA ILE A 74 1.15 -0.28 -12.37
C ILE A 74 2.34 0.20 -11.53
N ASP A 75 3.51 -0.36 -11.77
CA ASP A 75 4.76 0.08 -11.17
C ASP A 75 5.62 0.81 -12.20
N GLN A 76 5.40 2.13 -12.35
CA GLN A 76 5.97 2.96 -13.40
C GLN A 76 6.78 4.11 -12.79
N GLU A 77 7.95 3.78 -12.25
CA GLU A 77 8.85 4.74 -11.58
C GLU A 77 9.71 5.55 -12.56
N GLY A 78 10.07 4.94 -13.69
CA GLY A 78 11.14 5.42 -14.57
C GLY A 78 12.46 4.65 -14.34
N GLY A 79 13.50 4.97 -15.11
CA GLY A 79 14.78 4.27 -15.01
C GLY A 79 14.66 2.77 -15.33
N SER A 80 15.10 1.91 -14.41
CA SER A 80 15.04 0.45 -14.54
C SER A 80 13.63 -0.13 -14.33
N VAL A 81 12.72 0.63 -13.72
CA VAL A 81 11.37 0.19 -13.38
C VAL A 81 10.35 0.86 -14.30
N VAL A 82 10.14 0.22 -15.45
CA VAL A 82 9.24 0.67 -16.51
C VAL A 82 8.44 -0.53 -17.02
N ARG A 83 7.09 -0.41 -17.04
CA ARG A 83 6.20 -1.46 -17.58
C ARG A 83 5.64 -1.10 -18.95
N ILE A 84 5.28 0.17 -19.14
CA ILE A 84 4.86 0.72 -20.43
C ILE A 84 5.99 1.63 -20.93
N ALA A 85 6.70 1.18 -21.97
CA ALA A 85 7.93 1.82 -22.44
C ALA A 85 7.71 3.26 -22.92
N ASP A 86 6.64 3.50 -23.67
CA ASP A 86 6.34 4.83 -24.19
C ASP A 86 5.76 5.77 -23.10
N ALA A 87 5.31 5.25 -21.96
CA ALA A 87 4.86 6.00 -20.80
C ALA A 87 5.96 6.16 -19.73
N ALA A 88 7.23 5.91 -20.04
CA ALA A 88 8.33 6.09 -19.08
C ALA A 88 8.46 7.56 -18.63
N PRO A 89 8.33 7.87 -17.33
CA PRO A 89 8.78 9.16 -16.81
C PRO A 89 10.32 9.21 -16.80
N PRO A 90 10.93 10.40 -16.68
CA PRO A 90 12.38 10.50 -16.48
C PRO A 90 12.83 9.68 -15.27
N SER A 91 13.99 9.03 -15.36
CA SER A 91 14.55 8.28 -14.24
C SER A 91 14.87 9.20 -13.06
N PRO A 92 14.98 8.67 -11.83
CA PRO A 92 15.41 9.46 -10.68
C PRO A 92 16.77 10.15 -10.90
N ALA A 93 17.70 9.51 -11.58
CA ALA A 93 18.97 10.12 -11.97
C ALA A 93 18.81 11.31 -12.95
N GLN A 94 17.91 11.20 -13.93
CA GLN A 94 17.57 12.33 -14.81
C GLN A 94 16.84 13.44 -14.05
N ALA A 95 15.90 13.07 -13.16
CA ALA A 95 15.12 14.02 -12.39
C ALA A 95 16.01 14.96 -11.56
N ARG A 96 17.10 14.44 -10.97
CA ARG A 96 18.09 15.22 -10.20
C ARG A 96 18.75 16.35 -11.00
N THR A 97 18.89 16.21 -12.31
CA THR A 97 19.53 17.23 -13.17
C THR A 97 18.54 18.17 -13.86
N MET A 98 17.25 17.83 -13.83
CA MET A 98 16.18 18.66 -14.38
C MET A 98 15.76 19.76 -13.42
N ARG A 99 15.20 20.86 -13.94
CA ARG A 99 14.40 21.78 -13.12
C ARG A 99 13.07 21.12 -12.74
N ASP A 100 12.53 21.47 -11.57
CA ASP A 100 11.29 20.85 -11.08
C ASP A 100 10.11 21.02 -12.04
N ALA A 101 9.99 22.19 -12.68
CA ALA A 101 8.95 22.46 -13.68
C ALA A 101 9.08 21.56 -14.93
N ASP A 102 10.30 21.36 -15.42
CA ASP A 102 10.54 20.51 -16.59
C ASP A 102 10.28 19.03 -16.26
N PHE A 103 10.67 18.60 -15.05
CA PHE A 103 10.41 17.26 -14.56
C PHE A 103 8.90 17.03 -14.38
N TYR A 104 8.18 17.98 -13.79
CA TYR A 104 6.72 17.94 -13.66
C TYR A 104 6.04 17.73 -15.02
N GLU A 105 6.38 18.53 -16.04
CA GLU A 105 5.78 18.41 -17.37
C GLU A 105 6.12 17.08 -18.06
N ALA A 106 7.33 16.55 -17.85
CA ALA A 106 7.71 15.23 -18.35
C ALA A 106 6.91 14.10 -17.67
N VAL A 107 6.73 14.16 -16.35
CA VAL A 107 5.92 13.20 -15.60
C VAL A 107 4.44 13.32 -15.99
N LYS A 108 3.93 14.53 -16.23
CA LYS A 108 2.56 14.77 -16.69
C LYS A 108 2.29 14.10 -18.04
N LYS A 109 3.26 14.13 -18.97
CA LYS A 109 3.17 13.38 -20.25
C LYS A 109 3.09 11.87 -20.02
N SER A 110 3.87 11.33 -19.09
CA SER A 110 3.78 9.92 -18.68
C SER A 110 2.39 9.61 -18.09
N ALA A 111 1.90 10.44 -17.18
CA ALA A 111 0.60 10.28 -16.54
C ALA A 111 -0.56 10.25 -17.56
N LYS A 112 -0.55 11.11 -18.59
CA LYS A 112 -1.51 11.08 -19.70
C LYS A 112 -1.52 9.75 -20.45
N LYS A 113 -0.35 9.16 -20.68
CA LYS A 113 -0.24 7.86 -21.33
C LYS A 113 -0.74 6.73 -20.44
N LEU A 114 -0.41 6.76 -19.13
CA LEU A 114 -0.98 5.82 -18.16
C LEU A 114 -2.51 5.92 -18.11
N LYS A 115 -3.05 7.14 -18.12
CA LYS A 115 -4.50 7.37 -18.13
C LYS A 115 -5.16 6.82 -19.39
N SER A 116 -4.52 7.03 -20.53
CA SER A 116 -4.97 6.50 -21.83
C SER A 116 -4.90 4.96 -21.89
N ALA A 117 -4.01 4.36 -21.10
CA ALA A 117 -3.93 2.91 -20.90
C ALA A 117 -4.90 2.39 -19.82
N CYS A 118 -5.79 3.23 -19.29
CA CYS A 118 -6.76 2.90 -18.23
C CYS A 118 -6.12 2.39 -16.93
N ILE A 119 -4.95 2.93 -16.59
CA ILE A 119 -4.33 2.74 -15.28
C ILE A 119 -5.00 3.69 -14.28
N ASP A 120 -5.30 3.19 -13.08
CA ASP A 120 -5.87 3.99 -12.00
C ASP A 120 -4.80 4.52 -11.04
N VAL A 121 -3.80 3.68 -10.75
CA VAL A 121 -2.80 3.93 -9.71
C VAL A 121 -1.40 3.60 -10.22
N ASN A 122 -0.47 4.52 -10.01
CA ASN A 122 0.96 4.27 -10.14
C ASN A 122 1.58 4.00 -8.76
N LEU A 123 2.28 2.88 -8.61
CA LEU A 123 3.04 2.47 -7.43
C LEU A 123 4.37 3.25 -7.36
N ALA A 124 4.29 4.58 -7.45
CA ALA A 124 5.39 5.52 -7.48
C ALA A 124 4.88 6.89 -6.96
N PRO A 125 5.76 7.78 -6.49
CA PRO A 125 7.23 7.72 -6.51
C PRO A 125 7.87 6.93 -5.35
N VAL A 126 9.11 6.48 -5.57
CA VAL A 126 10.04 6.11 -4.48
C VAL A 126 10.45 7.40 -3.77
N VAL A 127 10.27 7.47 -2.46
CA VAL A 127 10.58 8.68 -1.65
C VAL A 127 11.68 8.46 -0.63
N GLU A 128 12.19 7.23 -0.56
CA GLU A 128 13.28 6.85 0.31
C GLU A 128 14.56 7.61 -0.03
N VAL A 129 15.27 8.02 1.01
CA VAL A 129 16.52 8.77 0.91
C VAL A 129 17.69 7.89 1.31
N ASN A 130 18.84 8.11 0.66
CA ASN A 130 20.02 7.25 0.77
C ASN A 130 19.71 5.76 0.43
N ALA A 131 18.81 5.55 -0.53
CA ALA A 131 18.50 4.23 -1.07
C ALA A 131 19.26 3.99 -2.39
N ASP A 132 18.90 2.94 -3.13
CA ASP A 132 19.46 2.65 -4.46
C ASP A 132 19.55 3.93 -5.31
N PRO A 133 20.76 4.35 -5.72
CA PRO A 133 20.96 5.61 -6.44
C PRO A 133 20.28 5.62 -7.81
N SER A 134 19.86 4.47 -8.34
CA SER A 134 19.08 4.36 -9.57
C SER A 134 17.59 4.69 -9.38
N ARG A 135 17.08 4.57 -8.13
CA ARG A 135 15.66 4.72 -7.77
C ARG A 135 15.37 5.90 -6.82
N ALA A 136 16.32 6.30 -5.99
CA ALA A 136 16.16 7.42 -5.05
C ALA A 136 16.19 8.78 -5.77
N TYR A 137 15.50 9.80 -5.27
CA TYR A 137 15.64 11.17 -5.82
C TYR A 137 16.78 11.96 -5.18
N GLY A 138 17.26 11.57 -4.00
CA GLY A 138 18.36 12.23 -3.30
C GLY A 138 18.86 11.43 -2.11
N ALA A 139 19.96 11.87 -1.51
CA ALA A 139 20.55 11.25 -0.32
C ALA A 139 19.86 11.71 0.98
N VAL A 140 19.24 12.89 0.94
CA VAL A 140 18.58 13.53 2.09
C VAL A 140 17.17 14.04 1.75
N PRO A 141 16.29 14.26 2.74
CA PRO A 141 14.92 14.76 2.54
C PRO A 141 14.81 15.99 1.64
N GLU A 142 15.72 16.96 1.82
CA GLU A 142 15.73 18.24 1.13
C GLU A 142 15.90 18.10 -0.39
N GLU A 143 16.61 17.06 -0.83
CA GLU A 143 16.81 16.73 -2.24
C GLU A 143 15.66 15.92 -2.81
N ALA A 144 15.13 14.97 -2.04
CA ALA A 144 14.12 14.03 -2.52
C ALA A 144 12.71 14.64 -2.59
N ILE A 145 12.33 15.47 -1.59
CA ILE A 145 10.97 16.02 -1.46
C ILE A 145 10.55 16.82 -2.70
N PRO A 146 11.34 17.77 -3.26
CA PRO A 146 10.92 18.55 -4.42
C PRO A 146 10.58 17.68 -5.64
N LYS A 147 11.43 16.69 -5.93
CA LYS A 147 11.22 15.77 -7.05
C LYS A 147 10.04 14.84 -6.83
N ALA A 148 9.94 14.23 -5.65
CA ALA A 148 8.81 13.37 -5.31
C ALA A 148 7.47 14.13 -5.34
N ARG A 149 7.44 15.39 -4.90
CA ARG A 149 6.26 16.26 -5.00
C ARG A 149 5.91 16.55 -6.45
N ALA A 150 6.88 16.96 -7.27
CA ALA A 150 6.66 17.23 -8.69
C ALA A 150 6.11 15.99 -9.42
N PHE A 151 6.68 14.81 -9.16
CA PHE A 151 6.20 13.55 -9.72
C PHE A 151 4.75 13.29 -9.30
N SER A 152 4.49 13.35 -7.99
CA SER A 152 3.20 12.98 -7.44
C SER A 152 2.09 13.91 -7.90
N GLN A 153 2.33 15.22 -7.87
CA GLN A 153 1.38 16.23 -8.33
C GLN A 153 1.11 16.11 -9.84
N ALA A 154 2.13 15.84 -10.65
CA ALA A 154 1.96 15.65 -12.09
C ALA A 154 1.08 14.44 -12.41
N MET A 155 1.30 13.31 -11.74
CA MET A 155 0.47 12.11 -11.86
C MET A 155 -0.98 12.37 -11.46
N GLN A 156 -1.19 12.97 -10.28
CA GLN A 156 -2.52 13.29 -9.77
C GLN A 156 -3.26 14.31 -10.66
N SER A 157 -2.55 15.24 -11.31
CA SER A 157 -3.16 16.22 -12.22
C SER A 157 -3.83 15.61 -13.45
N GLU A 158 -3.47 14.38 -13.81
CA GLU A 158 -4.06 13.61 -14.92
C GLU A 158 -4.97 12.46 -14.40
N GLY A 159 -5.30 12.49 -13.10
CA GLY A 159 -6.17 11.50 -12.47
C GLY A 159 -5.53 10.12 -12.30
N ILE A 160 -4.20 10.07 -12.15
CA ILE A 160 -3.46 8.87 -11.75
C ILE A 160 -3.11 9.00 -10.26
N LYS A 161 -3.60 8.07 -9.45
CA LYS A 161 -3.28 8.05 -8.02
C LYS A 161 -1.86 7.58 -7.80
N THR A 162 -1.24 8.04 -6.73
CA THR A 162 0.18 7.77 -6.43
C THR A 162 0.34 7.05 -5.11
N VAL A 163 1.27 6.10 -5.07
CA VAL A 163 1.66 5.37 -3.86
C VAL A 163 3.11 5.68 -3.53
N LEU A 164 3.36 6.35 -2.40
CA LEU A 164 4.74 6.56 -1.94
C LEU A 164 5.31 5.26 -1.42
N LYS A 165 6.59 5.01 -1.69
CA LYS A 165 7.22 3.77 -1.23
C LYS A 165 8.72 3.93 -0.92
N HIS A 166 9.29 3.08 -0.07
CA HIS A 166 8.64 2.05 0.76
C HIS A 166 8.67 2.46 2.25
N PHE A 167 7.52 2.68 2.87
CA PHE A 167 7.42 3.11 4.27
C PHE A 167 7.93 2.00 5.23
N PRO A 168 8.73 2.31 6.27
CA PRO A 168 9.07 3.64 6.80
C PRO A 168 10.24 4.37 6.10
N GLY A 169 10.87 3.75 5.10
CA GLY A 169 11.93 4.36 4.30
C GLY A 169 13.27 4.48 5.00
N TRP A 170 13.54 3.55 5.92
CA TRP A 170 14.84 3.42 6.57
C TRP A 170 15.72 2.42 5.83
N ASN A 171 16.79 2.93 5.22
CA ASN A 171 17.73 2.16 4.40
C ASN A 171 19.17 2.23 4.92
N GLU A 172 19.36 2.43 6.23
CA GLU A 172 20.69 2.45 6.85
C GLU A 172 21.00 1.13 7.55
N HIS A 173 22.28 0.75 7.53
CA HIS A 173 22.80 -0.46 8.18
C HIS A 173 22.03 -1.72 7.76
N CYS A 174 21.66 -1.77 6.48
CA CYS A 174 20.86 -2.85 5.92
C CYS A 174 21.73 -3.99 5.42
N THR A 175 21.24 -5.21 5.63
CA THR A 175 21.82 -6.43 5.10
C THR A 175 20.75 -7.24 4.36
N GLU A 176 21.15 -7.90 3.29
CA GLU A 176 20.29 -8.86 2.60
C GLU A 176 19.95 -10.03 3.53
N VAL A 177 18.73 -10.54 3.38
CA VAL A 177 18.22 -11.66 4.16
C VAL A 177 17.66 -12.72 3.23
N LYS A 178 17.96 -13.98 3.53
CA LYS A 178 17.38 -15.14 2.84
C LYS A 178 16.16 -15.71 3.57
N GLU A 179 16.02 -15.36 4.84
CA GLU A 179 14.92 -15.79 5.70
C GLU A 179 14.62 -14.70 6.75
N LEU A 180 13.33 -14.52 7.06
CA LEU A 180 12.84 -13.63 8.10
C LEU A 180 12.51 -14.47 9.34
N ASN A 181 13.54 -14.68 10.15
CA ASN A 181 13.58 -15.66 11.24
C ASN A 181 12.49 -15.49 12.31
N SER A 182 11.92 -14.29 12.48
CA SER A 182 10.84 -14.05 13.45
C SER A 182 9.56 -14.82 13.12
N ILE A 183 9.33 -15.12 11.85
CA ILE A 183 8.15 -15.84 11.35
C ILE A 183 8.49 -16.95 10.35
N LYS A 184 9.79 -17.31 10.23
CA LYS A 184 10.31 -18.39 9.37
C LYS A 184 9.83 -18.29 7.92
N LEU A 185 9.83 -17.05 7.41
CA LEU A 185 9.47 -16.77 6.04
C LEU A 185 10.71 -16.78 5.16
N LYS A 186 10.66 -17.46 4.02
CA LYS A 186 11.75 -17.46 3.04
C LYS A 186 11.68 -16.21 2.18
N VAL A 187 12.84 -15.69 1.81
CA VAL A 187 12.95 -14.52 0.93
C VAL A 187 13.40 -14.96 -0.45
N ARG A 188 12.69 -14.51 -1.49
CA ARG A 188 13.04 -14.80 -2.88
C ARG A 188 14.36 -14.09 -3.24
N PRO A 189 15.18 -14.66 -4.14
CA PRO A 189 16.49 -14.08 -4.50
C PRO A 189 16.46 -12.65 -5.07
N GLN A 190 15.32 -12.16 -5.54
CA GLN A 190 15.15 -10.83 -6.14
C GLN A 190 14.31 -9.88 -5.26
N SER A 191 14.07 -10.24 -4.00
CA SER A 191 13.28 -9.41 -3.09
C SER A 191 14.05 -8.18 -2.63
N GLU A 192 13.30 -7.10 -2.38
CA GLU A 192 13.81 -5.87 -1.74
C GLU A 192 13.74 -5.94 -0.20
N ALA A 193 13.46 -7.12 0.36
CA ALA A 193 13.40 -7.33 1.79
C ALA A 193 14.81 -7.33 2.41
N HIS A 194 15.03 -6.40 3.32
CA HIS A 194 16.28 -6.28 4.07
C HIS A 194 16.07 -6.42 5.58
N ARG A 195 17.17 -6.61 6.31
CA ARG A 195 17.23 -6.35 7.75
C ARG A 195 18.10 -5.13 7.98
N CYS A 196 17.48 -4.06 8.48
CA CYS A 196 18.14 -2.80 8.80
C CYS A 196 18.14 -2.59 10.32
N SER A 197 19.01 -1.71 10.81
CA SER A 197 19.06 -1.35 12.23
C SER A 197 19.02 0.16 12.40
N VAL A 198 18.32 0.60 13.44
CA VAL A 198 18.31 2.00 13.88
C VAL A 198 19.14 2.09 15.14
N ARG A 199 20.33 2.68 15.07
CA ARG A 199 21.14 2.86 16.27
C ARG A 199 20.52 3.91 17.19
N GLU A 200 20.84 3.83 18.48
CA GLU A 200 20.28 4.75 19.48
C GLU A 200 20.59 6.23 19.16
N ASP A 201 21.80 6.50 18.69
CA ASP A 201 22.25 7.83 18.26
C ASP A 201 21.64 8.30 16.93
N GLU A 202 20.93 7.42 16.20
CA GLU A 202 20.34 7.68 14.89
C GLU A 202 18.80 7.80 14.93
N ARG A 203 18.16 7.67 16.10
CA ARG A 203 16.69 7.79 16.24
C ARG A 203 16.14 9.10 15.68
N TYR A 204 16.87 10.20 15.85
CA TYR A 204 16.53 11.49 15.26
C TYR A 204 16.55 11.41 13.73
N LEU A 205 17.60 10.83 13.15
CA LEU A 205 17.73 10.65 11.70
C LEU A 205 16.61 9.77 11.14
N PHE A 206 16.24 8.69 11.84
CA PHE A 206 15.09 7.85 11.46
C PHE A 206 13.82 8.70 11.34
N THR A 207 13.55 9.53 12.33
CA THR A 207 12.38 10.43 12.34
C THR A 207 12.42 11.42 11.17
N GLU A 208 13.59 12.02 10.88
CA GLU A 208 13.75 12.95 9.75
C GLU A 208 13.52 12.28 8.39
N LYS A 209 14.04 11.06 8.19
CA LYS A 209 13.84 10.32 6.94
C LYS A 209 12.39 9.91 6.73
N VAL A 210 11.70 9.50 7.79
CA VAL A 210 10.29 9.13 7.71
C VAL A 210 9.42 10.35 7.34
N LYS A 211 9.78 11.55 7.81
CA LYS A 211 8.99 12.76 7.55
C LYS A 211 8.80 13.03 6.06
N VAL A 212 9.67 12.55 5.16
CA VAL A 212 9.50 12.69 3.70
C VAL A 212 8.11 12.24 3.26
N PHE A 213 7.61 11.13 3.78
CA PHE A 213 6.28 10.60 3.45
C PHE A 213 5.15 11.58 3.77
N SER A 214 5.28 12.36 4.85
CA SER A 214 4.29 13.38 5.24
C SER A 214 4.37 14.68 4.42
N LYS A 215 5.48 14.90 3.69
CA LYS A 215 5.75 16.15 2.94
C LYS A 215 5.41 16.04 1.45
N VAL A 216 5.27 14.82 0.94
CA VAL A 216 4.90 14.52 -0.43
C VAL A 216 3.41 14.16 -0.48
N PRO A 217 2.59 14.82 -1.31
CA PRO A 217 1.17 14.46 -1.44
C PRO A 217 1.05 13.06 -2.03
N SER A 218 0.11 12.24 -1.54
CA SER A 218 -0.13 10.89 -2.08
C SER A 218 -1.49 10.35 -1.67
N ASN A 219 -1.98 9.36 -2.43
CA ASN A 219 -3.24 8.69 -2.12
C ASN A 219 -3.03 7.47 -1.21
N ALA A 220 -1.85 6.83 -1.30
CA ALA A 220 -1.48 5.68 -0.48
C ALA A 220 0.02 5.66 -0.16
N TRP A 221 0.41 4.91 0.86
CA TRP A 221 1.81 4.53 1.12
C TRP A 221 1.93 3.00 1.07
N MET A 222 2.97 2.53 0.39
CA MET A 222 3.36 1.12 0.39
C MET A 222 4.28 0.86 1.58
N VAL A 223 3.98 -0.15 2.38
CA VAL A 223 4.74 -0.56 3.56
C VAL A 223 5.67 -1.70 3.20
N SER A 224 6.98 -1.52 3.41
CA SER A 224 8.01 -2.45 2.98
C SER A 224 7.96 -3.80 3.69
N ASN A 225 8.68 -4.78 3.15
CA ASN A 225 8.94 -6.05 3.81
C ASN A 225 10.22 -6.05 4.67
N THR A 226 10.86 -4.89 4.86
CA THR A 226 12.07 -4.73 5.66
C THR A 226 11.80 -4.97 7.13
N VAL A 227 12.70 -5.68 7.80
CA VAL A 227 12.69 -5.88 9.26
C VAL A 227 13.60 -4.85 9.92
N ILE A 228 13.05 -4.10 10.87
CA ILE A 228 13.77 -3.15 11.73
C ILE A 228 13.58 -3.61 13.17
N PRO A 229 14.52 -4.39 13.74
CA PRO A 229 14.36 -5.04 15.05
C PRO A 229 14.01 -4.08 16.19
N GLU A 230 14.49 -2.85 16.11
CA GLU A 230 14.23 -1.80 17.10
C GLU A 230 12.78 -1.32 17.09
N LEU A 231 12.04 -1.56 16.00
CA LEU A 231 10.60 -1.33 15.89
C LEU A 231 9.78 -2.60 16.06
N GLY A 232 10.43 -3.77 16.18
CA GLY A 232 9.79 -5.06 16.37
C GLY A 232 10.38 -6.15 15.47
N PRO A 233 10.07 -7.43 15.76
CA PRO A 233 10.74 -8.55 15.10
C PRO A 233 10.18 -8.84 13.69
N TYR A 234 9.03 -8.26 13.33
CA TYR A 234 8.31 -8.60 12.09
C TYR A 234 8.70 -7.70 10.93
N PRO A 235 8.51 -8.16 9.67
CA PRO A 235 8.55 -7.29 8.49
C PRO A 235 7.64 -6.10 8.69
N SER A 236 8.01 -4.93 8.17
CA SER A 236 7.24 -3.70 8.40
C SER A 236 5.78 -3.82 7.97
N SER A 237 5.51 -4.51 6.86
CA SER A 237 4.17 -4.85 6.36
C SER A 237 3.34 -5.75 7.29
N MET A 238 3.96 -6.39 8.29
CA MET A 238 3.35 -7.28 9.28
C MET A 238 3.61 -6.85 10.73
N ASN A 239 4.21 -5.68 10.94
CA ASN A 239 4.52 -5.13 12.25
C ASN A 239 3.51 -4.05 12.67
N PRO A 240 2.64 -4.29 13.68
CA PRO A 240 1.65 -3.31 14.16
C PRO A 240 2.26 -1.97 14.60
N VAL A 241 3.50 -1.94 15.06
CA VAL A 241 4.20 -0.69 15.44
C VAL A 241 4.29 0.26 14.26
N ILE A 242 4.47 -0.26 13.05
CA ILE A 242 4.53 0.54 11.81
C ILE A 242 3.16 1.14 11.47
N HIS A 243 2.07 0.41 11.73
CA HIS A 243 0.72 0.95 11.59
C HIS A 243 0.45 2.07 12.59
N ASP A 244 0.80 1.86 13.86
CA ASP A 244 0.57 2.84 14.91
C ASP A 244 1.40 4.10 14.69
N PHE A 245 2.63 3.93 14.21
CA PHE A 245 3.47 5.05 13.80
C PHE A 245 2.86 5.85 12.63
N ALA A 246 2.37 5.17 11.58
CA ALA A 246 1.74 5.83 10.45
C ALA A 246 0.40 6.53 10.82
N ARG A 247 -0.46 5.85 11.59
CA ARG A 247 -1.82 6.32 11.91
C ARG A 247 -1.90 7.25 13.10
N GLY A 248 -1.11 6.97 14.14
CA GLY A 248 -1.03 7.70 15.40
C GLY A 248 -0.05 8.86 15.29
N ASP A 249 1.24 8.56 15.24
CA ASP A 249 2.30 9.57 15.38
C ASP A 249 2.37 10.53 14.18
N ILE A 250 2.29 10.01 12.97
CA ILE A 250 2.27 10.83 11.75
C ILE A 250 0.85 11.33 11.42
N GLY A 251 -0.18 10.61 11.88
CA GLY A 251 -1.57 10.96 11.59
C GLY A 251 -2.00 10.73 10.14
N TYR A 252 -1.29 9.89 9.38
CA TYR A 252 -1.60 9.63 7.97
C TYR A 252 -3.01 9.05 7.81
N LYS A 253 -3.77 9.56 6.82
CA LYS A 253 -5.18 9.18 6.60
C LYS A 253 -5.44 8.45 5.27
N GLY A 254 -4.49 8.49 4.33
CA GLY A 254 -4.58 7.75 3.05
C GLY A 254 -4.46 6.24 3.24
N LEU A 255 -4.49 5.44 2.17
CA LEU A 255 -4.36 3.99 2.31
C LEU A 255 -2.94 3.56 2.66
N LEU A 256 -2.82 2.52 3.50
CA LEU A 256 -1.61 1.73 3.63
C LEU A 256 -1.79 0.47 2.78
N ILE A 257 -0.78 0.15 1.98
CA ILE A 257 -0.76 -1.02 1.10
C ILE A 257 0.48 -1.83 1.48
N SER A 258 0.40 -3.15 1.60
CA SER A 258 1.63 -3.93 1.77
C SER A 258 2.45 -3.89 0.49
N ASP A 259 3.76 -3.99 0.62
CA ASP A 259 4.57 -4.48 -0.47
C ASP A 259 4.23 -5.94 -0.82
N ALA A 260 4.78 -6.43 -1.92
CA ALA A 260 4.55 -7.75 -2.48
C ALA A 260 4.86 -8.88 -1.49
N LEU A 261 3.83 -9.51 -0.93
CA LEU A 261 4.02 -10.55 0.09
C LEU A 261 4.55 -11.89 -0.49
N TRP A 262 4.49 -12.08 -1.81
CA TRP A 262 5.09 -13.25 -2.46
C TRP A 262 6.63 -13.19 -2.45
N GLU A 263 7.23 -12.00 -2.32
CA GLU A 263 8.69 -11.86 -2.25
C GLU A 263 9.28 -12.46 -0.98
N ILE A 264 8.51 -12.46 0.09
CA ILE A 264 8.85 -13.05 1.38
C ILE A 264 8.10 -14.37 1.63
N GLU A 265 7.60 -15.00 0.57
CA GLU A 265 6.86 -16.28 0.61
C GLU A 265 5.85 -16.34 1.77
N ALA A 266 5.10 -15.26 1.99
CA ALA A 266 4.18 -15.16 3.12
C ALA A 266 3.13 -16.26 3.04
N SER A 267 3.08 -17.12 4.06
CA SER A 267 2.02 -18.12 4.15
C SER A 267 0.63 -17.47 4.23
N PRO A 268 -0.46 -18.18 3.84
CA PRO A 268 -1.82 -17.65 3.98
C PRO A 268 -2.18 -17.23 5.40
N LYS A 269 -1.58 -17.85 6.42
CA LYS A 269 -1.71 -17.45 7.82
C LYS A 269 -0.97 -16.13 8.13
N ALA A 270 0.21 -15.93 7.55
CA ALA A 270 1.01 -14.72 7.76
C ALA A 270 0.36 -13.47 7.16
N VAL A 271 -0.42 -13.63 6.08
CA VAL A 271 -1.25 -12.57 5.48
C VAL A 271 -2.20 -11.90 6.49
N VAL A 272 -2.71 -12.65 7.48
CA VAL A 272 -3.56 -12.09 8.54
C VAL A 272 -2.81 -11.05 9.38
N MET A 273 -1.49 -11.20 9.55
CA MET A 273 -0.67 -10.19 10.24
C MET A 273 -0.59 -8.90 9.42
N ALA A 274 -0.46 -9.00 8.10
CA ALA A 274 -0.47 -7.84 7.22
C ALA A 274 -1.81 -7.09 7.27
N LEU A 275 -2.95 -7.80 7.36
CA LEU A 275 -4.26 -7.16 7.53
C LEU A 275 -4.38 -6.33 8.82
N LYS A 276 -3.57 -6.58 9.85
CA LYS A 276 -3.51 -5.71 11.03
C LYS A 276 -2.78 -4.40 10.78
N VAL A 277 -1.90 -4.37 9.79
CA VAL A 277 -1.02 -3.23 9.50
C VAL A 277 -1.53 -2.38 8.34
N VAL A 278 -1.95 -3.03 7.25
CA VAL A 278 -2.30 -2.36 6.00
C VAL A 278 -3.78 -2.53 5.66
N ASP A 279 -4.25 -1.73 4.72
CA ASP A 279 -5.65 -1.72 4.29
C ASP A 279 -5.86 -2.62 3.09
N TRP A 280 -4.90 -2.59 2.16
CA TRP A 280 -4.81 -3.51 1.05
C TRP A 280 -3.58 -4.38 1.19
N VAL A 281 -3.77 -5.70 1.06
CA VAL A 281 -2.70 -6.67 1.08
C VAL A 281 -2.40 -7.13 -0.33
N MET A 282 -1.15 -6.98 -0.74
CA MET A 282 -0.66 -7.35 -2.06
C MET A 282 -0.11 -8.78 -2.05
N VAL A 283 -0.76 -9.67 -2.79
CA VAL A 283 -0.39 -11.10 -2.93
C VAL A 283 -0.24 -11.48 -4.40
N GLY A 284 0.31 -12.67 -4.66
CA GLY A 284 0.67 -13.08 -6.01
C GLY A 284 -0.56 -13.35 -6.86
N TYR A 285 -1.40 -14.29 -6.43
CA TYR A 285 -2.50 -14.81 -7.23
C TYR A 285 -3.79 -14.92 -6.43
N ALA A 286 -4.92 -15.04 -7.13
CA ALA A 286 -6.23 -15.32 -6.53
C ALA A 286 -6.21 -16.51 -5.57
N ALA A 287 -5.49 -17.59 -5.92
CA ALA A 287 -5.36 -18.76 -5.07
C ALA A 287 -4.76 -18.45 -3.69
N ASP A 288 -3.86 -17.46 -3.60
CA ASP A 288 -3.29 -17.03 -2.32
C ASP A 288 -4.34 -16.35 -1.44
N VAL A 289 -5.25 -15.58 -2.05
CA VAL A 289 -6.38 -14.95 -1.34
C VAL A 289 -7.35 -16.01 -0.83
N GLU A 290 -7.75 -16.95 -1.69
CA GLU A 290 -8.67 -18.03 -1.31
C GLU A 290 -8.09 -18.91 -0.20
N ALA A 291 -6.78 -19.18 -0.24
CA ALA A 291 -6.09 -19.90 0.82
C ALA A 291 -6.03 -19.10 2.15
N ALA A 292 -6.05 -17.76 2.10
CA ALA A 292 -6.00 -16.89 3.28
C ALA A 292 -7.37 -16.73 3.97
N ILE A 293 -8.48 -16.79 3.22
CA ILE A 293 -9.84 -16.58 3.75
C ILE A 293 -10.15 -17.44 4.99
N PRO A 294 -9.89 -18.76 5.00
CA PRO A 294 -10.12 -19.58 6.20
C PRO A 294 -9.37 -19.10 7.44
N TYR A 295 -8.14 -18.59 7.28
CA TYR A 295 -7.36 -18.04 8.39
C TYR A 295 -7.88 -16.69 8.86
N ILE A 296 -8.41 -15.86 7.95
CA ILE A 296 -9.08 -14.59 8.31
C ILE A 296 -10.36 -14.89 9.10
N ARG A 297 -11.15 -15.87 8.67
CA ARG A 297 -12.36 -16.33 9.37
C ARG A 297 -12.05 -16.84 10.77
N GLU A 298 -11.00 -17.65 10.92
CA GLU A 298 -10.55 -18.11 12.23
C GLU A 298 -10.05 -16.96 13.09
N ALA A 299 -9.35 -15.97 12.52
CA ALA A 299 -8.93 -14.77 13.24
C ALA A 299 -10.11 -13.93 13.73
N LEU A 300 -11.17 -13.79 12.92
CA LEU A 300 -12.43 -13.14 13.32
C LEU A 300 -13.09 -13.90 14.49
N LYS A 301 -13.23 -15.22 14.37
CA LYS A 301 -13.82 -16.08 15.41
C LYS A 301 -13.05 -15.98 16.74
N ARG A 302 -11.74 -15.86 16.68
CA ARG A 302 -10.86 -15.71 17.85
C ARG A 302 -10.71 -14.28 18.36
N GLY A 303 -11.35 -13.30 17.72
CA GLY A 303 -11.22 -11.88 18.08
C GLY A 303 -9.81 -11.32 17.87
N LEU A 304 -8.99 -11.96 17.04
CA LEU A 304 -7.65 -11.45 16.68
C LEU A 304 -7.74 -10.27 15.72
N ILE A 305 -8.79 -10.23 14.91
CA ILE A 305 -9.22 -9.09 14.11
C ILE A 305 -10.75 -9.00 14.25
N THR A 306 -11.31 -7.82 14.16
CA THR A 306 -12.73 -7.56 14.31
C THR A 306 -13.38 -7.22 12.96
N GLU A 307 -14.68 -7.49 12.83
CA GLU A 307 -15.42 -7.07 11.64
C GLU A 307 -15.38 -5.56 11.45
N SER A 308 -15.43 -4.78 12.54
CA SER A 308 -15.37 -3.32 12.49
C SER A 308 -14.06 -2.82 11.86
N GLU A 309 -12.92 -3.44 12.20
CA GLU A 309 -11.62 -3.10 11.61
C GLU A 309 -11.59 -3.39 10.10
N LEU A 310 -12.11 -4.54 9.68
CA LEU A 310 -12.17 -4.91 8.27
C LEU A 310 -13.14 -4.01 7.49
N GLN A 311 -14.29 -3.71 8.05
CA GLN A 311 -15.26 -2.77 7.45
C GLN A 311 -14.68 -1.35 7.35
N ALA A 312 -13.88 -0.91 8.33
CA ALA A 312 -13.19 0.37 8.26
C ALA A 312 -12.11 0.42 7.16
N LYS A 313 -11.44 -0.71 6.88
CA LYS A 313 -10.52 -0.84 5.74
C LYS A 313 -11.30 -0.76 4.42
N LEU A 314 -12.40 -1.50 4.29
CA LEU A 314 -13.26 -1.48 3.10
C LEU A 314 -13.82 -0.09 2.79
N ARG A 315 -14.26 0.66 3.81
CA ARG A 315 -14.71 2.05 3.62
C ARG A 315 -13.60 2.96 3.10
N ARG A 316 -12.37 2.81 3.59
CA ARG A 316 -11.23 3.60 3.09
C ARG A 316 -10.85 3.20 1.67
N ILE A 317 -10.93 1.92 1.34
CA ILE A 317 -10.74 1.42 -0.02
C ILE A 317 -11.80 1.99 -0.97
N ALA A 318 -13.07 1.99 -0.58
CA ALA A 318 -14.15 2.58 -1.37
C ALA A 318 -13.92 4.08 -1.59
N ALA A 319 -13.62 4.83 -0.52
CA ALA A 319 -13.29 6.25 -0.62
C ALA A 319 -12.06 6.52 -1.50
N PHE A 320 -11.05 5.63 -1.47
CA PHE A 320 -9.90 5.73 -2.37
C PHE A 320 -10.29 5.53 -3.84
N LYS A 321 -11.30 4.72 -4.15
CA LYS A 321 -11.74 4.50 -5.54
C LYS A 321 -12.52 5.69 -6.08
N GLU A 322 -13.34 6.33 -5.25
CA GLU A 322 -14.22 7.45 -5.62
C GLU A 322 -13.51 8.80 -5.81
N ASN A 323 -12.49 9.09 -4.99
CA ASN A 323 -11.70 10.33 -5.05
C ASN A 323 -10.59 10.28 -6.10
#